data_AF-V7B2G9-F1
#
_entry.id   AF-V7B2G9-F1
#
_cell.length_a   1.000
_cell.length_b   1.000
_cell.length_c   1.000
_cell.angle_alpha   90.00
_cell.angle_beta   90.00
_cell.angle_gamma   90.00
#
_symmetry.space_group_name_H-M   'P 1'
#
loop_
_entity.id
_entity.type
_entity.pdbx_description
1 polymer ?
#
loop_
_entity_poly.entity_id
_entity_poly.type
_entity_poly.pdbx_seq_one_letter_code
_entity_poly.pdbx_strand_id
1 'polypeptide(L)'
;MVAEMNIRELSISKNDRTSMPAIANSKFLTLPTILTLGRVASIPLLVATFFMDGWRGTVATTGIFTAAAVTDWLDGYIARKMKMKSTFGAFLDPVADKLMVSATLVLLCTRPLEVAVFGQFPWLLIIPSITIIGREITMSALREWAASQGSKLLEVVAVNNLGKWKTATQMVALIILLATRDCSRGGPAILVGSGVVLLYISAGLSLWSFVVYTREICKVLRRSQ
;
A
#
# COMPACT_ATOMS: atom_id res chain seq x y z
N MET A 1 -71.92 -11.23 -30.04
CA MET A 1 -70.78 -10.37 -29.62
C MET A 1 -69.89 -11.10 -28.60
N VAL A 2 -69.46 -12.34 -28.86
CA VAL A 2 -68.60 -13.13 -27.93
C VAL A 2 -67.49 -13.93 -28.66
N ALA A 3 -67.39 -13.88 -30.00
CA ALA A 3 -66.45 -14.74 -30.75
C ALA A 3 -65.11 -14.07 -31.17
N GLU A 4 -64.88 -12.79 -30.86
CA GLU A 4 -63.67 -12.04 -31.31
C GLU A 4 -62.58 -11.88 -30.24
N MET A 5 -62.82 -12.35 -29.01
CA MET A 5 -61.96 -12.04 -27.86
C MET A 5 -60.90 -13.10 -27.51
N ASN A 6 -60.67 -14.11 -28.37
CA ASN A 6 -59.75 -15.22 -28.07
C ASN A 6 -58.54 -15.35 -29.01
N ILE A 7 -58.38 -14.45 -29.99
CA ILE A 7 -57.24 -14.47 -30.93
C ILE A 7 -56.15 -13.45 -30.56
N ARG A 8 -56.47 -12.44 -29.74
CA ARG A 8 -55.50 -11.41 -29.31
C ARG A 8 -54.63 -11.82 -28.11
N GLU A 9 -55.04 -12.78 -27.30
CA GLU A 9 -54.26 -13.27 -26.14
C GLU A 9 -53.14 -14.25 -26.54
N LEU A 10 -53.33 -15.01 -27.64
CA LEU A 10 -52.35 -16.00 -28.11
C LEU A 10 -51.19 -15.39 -28.92
N SER A 11 -51.31 -14.16 -29.40
CA SER A 11 -50.22 -13.45 -30.09
C SER A 11 -49.31 -12.66 -29.14
N ILE A 12 -49.76 -12.38 -27.91
CA ILE A 12 -48.99 -11.62 -26.92
C ILE A 12 -48.03 -12.55 -26.12
N SER A 13 -48.33 -13.85 -26.04
CA SER A 13 -47.49 -14.81 -25.28
C SER A 13 -46.18 -15.24 -25.98
N LYS A 14 -45.97 -14.89 -27.27
CA LYS A 14 -44.85 -15.44 -28.05
C LYS A 14 -43.66 -14.50 -28.26
N ASN A 15 -43.73 -13.25 -27.82
CA ASN A 15 -42.67 -12.25 -28.01
C ASN A 15 -41.82 -11.97 -26.76
N ASP A 16 -42.11 -12.64 -25.64
CA ASP A 16 -41.40 -12.43 -24.37
C ASP A 16 -40.43 -13.57 -24.05
N ARG A 17 -39.78 -14.12 -25.09
CA ARG A 17 -38.49 -14.80 -24.89
C ARG A 17 -37.41 -13.74 -24.71
N THR A 18 -37.42 -13.17 -23.50
CA THR A 18 -36.21 -12.94 -22.70
C THR A 18 -34.94 -12.97 -23.53
N SER A 19 -34.56 -11.80 -24.06
CA SER A 19 -33.15 -11.52 -24.26
C SER A 19 -32.50 -11.71 -22.88
N MET A 20 -31.89 -12.89 -22.67
CA MET A 20 -31.03 -13.10 -21.53
C MET A 20 -30.08 -11.89 -21.53
N PRO A 21 -29.98 -11.10 -20.45
CA PRO A 21 -28.94 -10.08 -20.39
C PRO A 21 -27.66 -10.85 -20.63
N ALA A 22 -26.99 -10.56 -21.76
CA ALA A 22 -25.69 -11.11 -22.08
C ALA A 22 -24.89 -10.98 -20.79
N ILE A 23 -24.53 -12.13 -20.19
CA ILE A 23 -23.86 -12.20 -18.90
C ILE A 23 -22.72 -11.22 -18.99
N ALA A 24 -22.90 -10.07 -18.35
CA ALA A 24 -22.00 -8.95 -18.48
C ALA A 24 -20.68 -9.51 -18.02
N ASN A 25 -19.74 -9.64 -18.96
CA ASN A 25 -18.42 -10.18 -18.74
C ASN A 25 -17.83 -9.35 -17.61
N SER A 26 -17.94 -9.88 -16.40
CA SER A 26 -17.69 -9.13 -15.20
C SER A 26 -16.18 -9.01 -15.16
N LYS A 27 -15.67 -7.87 -15.62
CA LYS A 27 -14.26 -7.51 -15.50
C LYS A 27 -13.95 -7.27 -14.01
N PHE A 28 -14.13 -8.30 -13.18
CA PHE A 28 -13.64 -8.36 -11.81
C PHE A 28 -12.11 -8.18 -11.79
N LEU A 29 -11.45 -8.54 -12.90
CA LEU A 29 -10.02 -8.40 -13.11
C LEU A 29 -9.73 -7.20 -14.02
N THR A 30 -9.77 -6.00 -13.44
CA THR A 30 -9.13 -4.83 -14.07
C THR A 30 -7.61 -4.96 -13.94
N LEU A 31 -6.84 -4.42 -14.89
CA LEU A 31 -5.37 -4.44 -14.86
C LEU A 31 -4.80 -4.01 -13.48
N PRO A 32 -5.30 -2.92 -12.84
CA PRO A 32 -4.83 -2.50 -11.53
C PRO A 32 -5.15 -3.51 -10.40
N THR A 33 -6.26 -4.26 -10.52
CA THR A 33 -6.63 -5.29 -9.54
C THR A 33 -5.67 -6.48 -9.59
N ILE A 34 -5.26 -6.89 -10.80
CA ILE A 34 -4.32 -8.00 -10.97
C ILE A 34 -2.96 -7.63 -10.38
N LEU A 35 -2.47 -6.41 -10.62
CA LEU A 35 -1.18 -5.99 -10.10
C LEU A 35 -1.20 -5.81 -8.57
N THR A 36 -2.29 -5.30 -7.98
CA THR A 36 -2.44 -5.27 -6.52
C THR A 36 -2.49 -6.66 -5.90
N LEU A 37 -3.22 -7.60 -6.50
CA LEU A 37 -3.21 -9.01 -6.07
C LEU A 37 -1.82 -9.64 -6.22
N GLY A 38 -1.13 -9.34 -7.31
CA GLY A 38 0.26 -9.74 -7.53
C GLY A 38 1.19 -9.23 -6.42
N ARG A 39 0.99 -7.99 -5.95
CA ARG A 39 1.75 -7.43 -4.82
C ARG A 39 1.47 -8.19 -3.52
N VAL A 40 0.22 -8.45 -3.20
CA VAL A 40 -0.13 -9.24 -2.00
C VAL A 40 0.48 -10.64 -2.09
N ALA A 41 0.42 -11.29 -3.25
CA ALA A 41 1.05 -12.60 -3.49
C ALA A 41 2.58 -12.55 -3.46
N SER A 42 3.19 -11.39 -3.73
CA SER A 42 4.65 -11.22 -3.64
C SER A 42 5.16 -11.16 -2.19
N ILE A 43 4.31 -10.88 -1.20
CA ILE A 43 4.72 -10.79 0.22
C ILE A 43 5.22 -12.16 0.74
N PRO A 44 4.49 -13.28 0.58
CA PRO A 44 5.02 -14.60 0.93
C PRO A 44 6.33 -14.94 0.22
N LEU A 45 6.46 -14.57 -1.06
CA LEU A 45 7.68 -14.80 -1.85
C LEU A 45 8.85 -13.96 -1.31
N LEU A 46 8.59 -12.72 -0.93
CA LEU A 46 9.55 -11.83 -0.28
C LEU A 46 10.03 -12.45 1.04
N VAL A 47 9.12 -12.96 1.86
CA VAL A 47 9.47 -13.68 3.11
C VAL A 47 10.31 -14.92 2.82
N ALA A 48 9.90 -15.76 1.87
CA ALA A 48 10.61 -16.98 1.53
C ALA A 48 12.05 -16.71 1.03
N THR A 49 12.21 -15.75 0.12
CA THR A 49 13.53 -15.34 -0.39
C THR A 49 14.38 -14.66 0.68
N PHE A 50 13.76 -13.96 1.63
CA PHE A 50 14.48 -13.36 2.75
C PHE A 50 15.16 -14.45 3.60
N PHE A 51 14.51 -15.58 3.87
CA PHE A 51 15.16 -16.63 4.66
C PHE A 51 16.23 -17.43 3.90
N MET A 52 16.38 -17.24 2.59
CA MET A 52 17.47 -17.83 1.83
C MET A 52 18.79 -17.12 2.15
N ASP A 53 19.81 -17.91 2.49
CA ASP A 53 21.13 -17.38 2.81
C ASP A 53 21.97 -17.09 1.54
N GLY A 54 22.77 -16.04 1.63
CA GLY A 54 23.73 -15.64 0.59
C GLY A 54 23.22 -14.56 -0.36
N TRP A 55 24.13 -14.09 -1.23
CA TRP A 55 23.90 -12.95 -2.11
C TRP A 55 22.68 -13.11 -3.04
N ARG A 56 22.36 -14.36 -3.45
CA ARG A 56 21.19 -14.67 -4.29
C ARG A 56 19.88 -14.39 -3.57
N GLY A 57 19.80 -14.69 -2.27
CA GLY A 57 18.65 -14.37 -1.42
C GLY A 57 18.46 -12.87 -1.31
N THR A 58 19.51 -12.14 -0.94
CA THR A 58 19.49 -10.66 -0.88
C THR A 58 19.06 -10.01 -2.21
N VAL A 59 19.64 -10.43 -3.34
CA VAL A 59 19.29 -9.88 -4.67
C VAL A 59 17.85 -10.22 -5.04
N ALA A 60 17.39 -11.45 -4.77
CA ALA A 60 16.01 -11.85 -5.03
C ALA A 60 15.02 -11.04 -4.19
N THR A 61 15.25 -10.94 -2.87
CA THR A 61 14.37 -10.19 -1.96
C THR A 61 14.32 -8.70 -2.30
N THR A 62 15.48 -8.08 -2.54
CA THR A 62 15.56 -6.67 -2.95
C THR A 62 14.88 -6.46 -4.30
N GLY A 63 15.08 -7.38 -5.25
CA GLY A 63 14.47 -7.34 -6.57
C GLY A 63 12.94 -7.46 -6.51
N ILE A 64 12.42 -8.40 -5.70
CA ILE A 64 10.98 -8.57 -5.48
C ILE A 64 10.37 -7.32 -4.86
N PHE A 65 10.97 -6.80 -3.78
CA PHE A 65 10.50 -5.58 -3.13
C PHE A 65 10.50 -4.38 -4.08
N THR A 66 11.59 -4.19 -4.83
CA THR A 66 11.73 -3.10 -5.80
C THR A 66 10.71 -3.24 -6.94
N ALA A 67 10.56 -4.44 -7.51
CA ALA A 67 9.58 -4.70 -8.56
C ALA A 67 8.16 -4.43 -8.05
N ALA A 68 7.83 -4.85 -6.84
CA ALA A 68 6.53 -4.63 -6.23
C ALA A 68 6.24 -3.12 -5.98
N ALA A 69 7.26 -2.37 -5.55
CA ALA A 69 7.19 -0.92 -5.38
C ALA A 69 7.00 -0.17 -6.70
N VAL A 70 7.74 -0.56 -7.74
CA VAL A 70 7.60 0.01 -9.10
C VAL A 70 6.23 -0.32 -9.67
N THR A 71 5.74 -1.53 -9.46
CA THR A 71 4.41 -1.98 -9.90
C THR A 71 3.31 -1.13 -9.27
N ASP A 72 3.43 -0.77 -7.98
CA ASP A 72 2.49 0.17 -7.32
C ASP A 72 2.46 1.54 -7.97
N TRP A 73 3.63 2.11 -8.18
CA TRP A 73 3.73 3.42 -8.81
C TRP A 73 3.15 3.42 -10.23
N LEU A 74 3.42 2.34 -10.98
CA LEU A 74 2.89 2.15 -12.32
C LEU A 74 1.36 1.99 -12.33
N ASP A 75 0.80 1.21 -11.40
CA ASP A 75 -0.65 1.09 -11.23
C ASP A 75 -1.31 2.42 -10.92
N GLY A 76 -0.72 3.20 -10.00
CA GLY A 76 -1.21 4.53 -9.68
C GLY A 76 -1.14 5.49 -10.87
N TYR A 77 -0.15 5.34 -11.75
CA TYR A 77 -0.05 6.10 -12.99
C TYR A 77 -1.12 5.67 -14.02
N ILE A 78 -1.27 4.37 -14.25
CA ILE A 78 -2.25 3.82 -15.21
C ILE A 78 -3.68 4.12 -14.75
N ALA A 79 -3.98 3.96 -13.45
CA ALA A 79 -5.30 4.23 -12.89
C ALA A 79 -5.73 5.70 -13.09
N ARG A 80 -4.80 6.66 -12.95
CA ARG A 80 -5.05 8.08 -13.22
C ARG A 80 -5.36 8.35 -14.69
N LYS A 81 -4.74 7.60 -15.61
CA LYS A 81 -4.89 7.79 -17.06
C LYS A 81 -6.12 7.06 -17.63
N MET A 82 -6.44 5.87 -17.12
CA MET A 82 -7.46 4.99 -17.72
C MET A 82 -8.86 5.12 -17.11
N LYS A 83 -9.04 5.82 -15.97
CA LYS A 83 -10.33 5.98 -15.25
C LYS A 83 -11.11 4.68 -14.95
N MET A 84 -10.54 3.52 -15.25
CA MET A 84 -11.09 2.20 -14.97
C MET A 84 -10.38 1.62 -13.75
N LYS A 85 -10.97 1.79 -12.56
CA LYS A 85 -10.52 1.15 -11.32
C LYS A 85 -11.68 0.38 -10.71
N SER A 86 -11.47 -0.89 -10.40
CA SER A 86 -12.43 -1.67 -9.61
C SER A 86 -12.51 -1.14 -8.18
N THR A 87 -13.70 -1.12 -7.58
CA THR A 87 -13.91 -0.73 -6.17
C THR A 87 -13.10 -1.61 -5.22
N PHE A 88 -13.03 -2.91 -5.50
CA PHE A 88 -12.24 -3.86 -4.73
C PHE A 88 -10.73 -3.59 -4.81
N GLY A 89 -10.21 -3.35 -6.02
CA GLY A 89 -8.79 -3.01 -6.21
C GLY A 89 -8.42 -1.68 -5.54
N ALA A 90 -9.31 -0.68 -5.58
CA ALA A 90 -9.09 0.60 -4.91
C ALA A 90 -9.01 0.48 -3.38
N PHE A 91 -9.75 -0.46 -2.79
CA PHE A 91 -9.68 -0.77 -1.36
C PHE A 91 -8.41 -1.55 -1.01
N LEU A 92 -8.05 -2.55 -1.83
CA LEU A 92 -6.90 -3.43 -1.56
C LEU A 92 -5.55 -2.72 -1.70
N ASP A 93 -5.47 -1.71 -2.56
CA ASP A 93 -4.26 -0.95 -2.90
C ASP A 93 -3.58 -0.31 -1.66
N PRO A 94 -4.26 0.54 -0.85
CA PRO A 94 -3.70 1.04 0.41
C PRO A 94 -3.43 0.00 1.50
N VAL A 95 -3.98 -1.21 1.39
CA VAL A 95 -3.76 -2.30 2.35
C VAL A 95 -2.50 -3.06 1.97
N ALA A 96 -2.37 -3.43 0.70
CA ALA A 96 -1.22 -4.13 0.15
C ALA A 96 0.09 -3.35 0.33
N ASP A 97 0.05 -2.03 0.11
CA ASP A 97 1.19 -1.13 0.33
C ASP A 97 1.73 -1.21 1.77
N LYS A 98 0.86 -1.00 2.76
CA LYS A 98 1.24 -1.02 4.19
C LYS A 98 1.68 -2.40 4.66
N LEU A 99 1.02 -3.46 4.18
CA LEU A 99 1.41 -4.83 4.52
C LEU A 99 2.81 -5.15 4.01
N MET A 100 3.13 -4.76 2.77
CA MET A 100 4.44 -5.02 2.18
C MET A 100 5.56 -4.29 2.92
N VAL A 101 5.36 -3.01 3.23
CA VAL A 101 6.31 -2.23 4.04
C VAL A 101 6.46 -2.83 5.44
N SER A 102 5.35 -3.11 6.12
CA SER A 102 5.36 -3.62 7.49
C SER A 102 6.04 -4.98 7.57
N ALA A 103 5.75 -5.89 6.62
CA ALA A 103 6.41 -7.18 6.52
C ALA A 103 7.93 -7.01 6.32
N THR A 104 8.34 -6.09 5.45
CA THR A 104 9.76 -5.83 5.18
C THR A 104 10.48 -5.29 6.42
N LEU A 105 9.87 -4.34 7.15
CA LEU A 105 10.42 -3.82 8.40
C LEU A 105 10.55 -4.91 9.47
N VAL A 106 9.54 -5.76 9.60
CA VAL A 106 9.56 -6.90 10.54
C VAL A 106 10.69 -7.87 10.17
N LEU A 107 10.85 -8.21 8.89
CA LEU A 107 11.95 -9.07 8.43
C LEU A 107 13.33 -8.46 8.70
N LEU A 108 13.50 -7.16 8.46
CA LEU A 108 14.74 -6.45 8.80
C LEU A 108 15.03 -6.46 10.31
N CYS A 109 14.00 -6.53 11.16
CA CYS A 109 14.16 -6.67 12.61
C CYS A 109 14.52 -8.10 13.04
N THR A 110 14.13 -9.14 12.28
CA THR A 110 14.44 -10.54 12.65
C THR A 110 15.89 -10.92 12.36
N ARG A 111 16.51 -10.34 11.32
CA ARG A 111 17.94 -10.47 11.03
C ARG A 111 18.59 -9.09 11.09
N PRO A 112 18.97 -8.61 12.28
CA PRO A 112 19.58 -7.29 12.42
C PRO A 112 20.87 -7.24 11.61
N LEU A 113 21.00 -6.20 10.77
CA LEU A 113 22.21 -5.93 10.00
C LEU A 113 23.39 -5.77 10.97
N GLU A 114 24.46 -6.53 10.75
CA GLU A 114 25.73 -6.35 11.47
C GLU A 114 26.41 -5.07 10.97
N VAL A 115 25.94 -3.92 11.44
CA VAL A 115 26.57 -2.64 11.13
C VAL A 115 27.75 -2.46 12.08
N ALA A 116 28.97 -2.50 11.55
CA ALA A 116 30.20 -2.33 12.33
C ALA A 116 30.26 -1.03 13.17
N VAL A 117 29.47 -0.01 12.82
CA VAL A 117 29.40 1.28 13.54
C VAL A 117 28.28 1.33 14.59
N PHE A 118 27.22 0.53 14.44
CA PHE A 118 26.04 0.49 15.32
C PHE A 118 25.90 -0.86 16.04
N GLY A 119 27.04 -1.55 16.22
CA GLY A 119 27.13 -2.92 16.70
C GLY A 119 26.22 -3.23 17.90
N GLN A 120 25.64 -4.43 17.87
CA GLN A 120 24.94 -5.10 18.97
C GLN A 120 23.66 -4.46 19.52
N PHE A 121 23.13 -3.40 18.90
CA PHE A 121 21.93 -2.71 19.37
C PHE A 121 20.72 -2.97 18.47
N PRO A 122 20.07 -4.15 18.57
CA PRO A 122 18.92 -4.51 17.73
C PRO A 122 17.76 -3.51 17.88
N TRP A 123 17.68 -2.79 19.00
CA TRP A 123 16.67 -1.76 19.22
C TRP A 123 16.73 -0.59 18.24
N LEU A 124 17.89 -0.33 17.62
CA LEU A 124 18.05 0.80 16.68
C LEU A 124 17.16 0.67 15.44
N LEU A 125 16.89 -0.53 14.96
CA LEU A 125 15.94 -0.77 13.86
C LEU A 125 14.52 -0.98 14.36
N ILE A 126 14.36 -1.57 15.55
CA ILE A 126 13.05 -1.87 16.13
C ILE A 126 12.27 -0.59 16.45
N ILE A 127 12.91 0.41 17.09
CA ILE A 127 12.26 1.67 17.48
C ILE A 127 11.63 2.40 16.27
N PRO A 128 12.38 2.72 15.19
CA PRO A 128 11.80 3.38 14.03
C PRO A 128 10.81 2.48 13.28
N SER A 129 11.03 1.16 13.24
CA SER A 129 10.08 0.22 12.60
C SER A 129 8.72 0.23 13.29
N ILE A 130 8.68 0.07 14.62
CA ILE A 130 7.44 0.14 15.40
C ILE A 130 6.78 1.51 15.23
N THR A 131 7.56 2.58 15.25
CA THR A 131 7.05 3.95 15.07
C THR A 131 6.39 4.13 13.70
N ILE A 132 7.02 3.64 12.62
CA ILE A 132 6.49 3.71 11.26
C ILE A 132 5.20 2.90 11.14
N ILE A 133 5.20 1.63 11.58
CA ILE A 133 4.03 0.74 11.52
C ILE A 133 2.88 1.32 12.33
N GLY A 134 3.12 1.68 13.59
CA GLY A 134 2.13 2.28 14.47
C GLY A 134 1.51 3.53 13.85
N ARG A 135 2.34 4.45 13.34
CA ARG A 135 1.88 5.67 12.66
C ARG A 135 1.06 5.36 11.41
N GLU A 136 1.41 4.34 10.63
CA GLU A 136 0.66 3.97 9.42
C GLU A 136 -0.72 3.43 9.74
N ILE A 137 -0.85 2.62 10.80
CA ILE A 137 -2.14 2.14 11.29
C ILE A 137 -2.98 3.31 11.81
N THR A 138 -2.42 4.16 12.70
CA THR A 138 -3.14 5.31 13.25
C THR A 138 -3.62 6.25 12.16
N MET A 139 -2.78 6.54 11.17
CA MET A 139 -3.16 7.39 10.03
C MET A 139 -4.21 6.78 9.12
N SER A 140 -4.24 5.45 8.99
CA SER A 140 -5.28 4.76 8.25
C SER A 140 -6.64 4.93 8.93
N ALA A 141 -6.70 4.64 10.23
CA ALA A 141 -7.90 4.80 11.04
C ALA A 141 -8.37 6.27 11.08
N LEU A 142 -7.43 7.19 11.25
CA LEU A 142 -7.72 8.60 11.34
C LEU A 142 -8.23 9.19 10.01
N ARG A 143 -7.75 8.67 8.87
CA ARG A 143 -8.26 9.04 7.54
C ARG A 143 -9.65 8.48 7.29
N GLU A 144 -9.91 7.25 7.74
CA GLU A 144 -11.23 6.62 7.64
C GLU A 144 -12.27 7.36 8.51
N TRP A 145 -11.92 7.67 9.76
CA TRP A 145 -12.74 8.50 10.63
C TRP A 145 -12.95 9.92 10.07
N ALA A 146 -11.90 10.55 9.51
CA ALA A 146 -12.06 11.86 8.88
C ALA A 146 -12.98 11.81 7.66
N ALA A 147 -12.97 10.70 6.91
CA ALA A 147 -13.87 10.50 5.78
C ALA A 147 -15.34 10.35 6.20
N SER A 148 -15.62 9.82 7.40
CA SER A 148 -16.99 9.71 7.91
C SER A 148 -17.57 11.01 8.51
N GLN A 149 -16.71 11.97 8.89
CA GLN A 149 -17.12 13.26 9.48
C GLN A 149 -17.36 14.40 8.45
N GLY A 150 -17.17 14.14 7.15
CA GLY A 150 -17.50 15.05 6.05
C GLY A 150 -16.31 15.71 5.34
N SER A 151 -16.59 16.33 4.18
CA SER A 151 -15.56 16.73 3.19
C SER A 151 -14.53 17.77 3.67
N LYS A 152 -14.88 18.63 4.63
CA LYS A 152 -13.96 19.67 5.13
C LYS A 152 -12.76 19.10 5.88
N LEU A 153 -12.95 18.04 6.66
CA LEU A 153 -11.84 17.35 7.35
C LEU A 153 -11.00 16.53 6.36
N LEU A 154 -11.65 15.91 5.37
CA LEU A 154 -10.99 15.13 4.33
C LEU A 154 -10.06 15.99 3.46
N GLU A 155 -10.46 17.23 3.13
CA GLU A 155 -9.66 18.17 2.34
C GLU A 155 -8.40 18.64 3.08
N VAL A 156 -8.53 18.98 4.37
CA VAL A 156 -7.40 19.37 5.24
C VAL A 156 -6.35 18.26 5.35
N VAL A 157 -6.82 17.01 5.32
CA VAL A 157 -6.00 15.79 5.35
C VAL A 157 -5.33 15.50 4.01
N ALA A 158 -5.99 15.84 2.90
CA ALA A 158 -5.52 15.55 1.55
C ALA A 158 -4.43 16.52 1.03
N VAL A 159 -4.34 17.74 1.56
CA VAL A 159 -3.45 18.80 1.01
C VAL A 159 -1.98 18.65 1.46
N ASN A 160 -1.66 17.71 2.34
CA ASN A 160 -0.30 17.67 2.90
C ASN A 160 0.71 16.93 1.99
N ASN A 161 1.54 17.69 1.27
CA ASN A 161 2.66 17.18 0.47
C ASN A 161 3.73 16.43 1.28
N LEU A 162 3.74 16.55 2.62
CA LEU A 162 4.65 15.81 3.52
C LEU A 162 4.50 14.28 3.40
N GLY A 163 3.30 13.79 3.04
CA GLY A 163 3.07 12.36 2.86
C GLY A 163 3.86 11.75 1.70
N LYS A 164 4.10 12.51 0.62
CA LYS A 164 4.83 12.03 -0.58
C LYS A 164 6.31 11.85 -0.31
N TRP A 165 6.90 12.78 0.43
CA TRP A 165 8.31 12.71 0.81
C TRP A 165 8.56 11.58 1.80
N LYS A 166 7.66 11.39 2.77
CA LYS A 166 7.75 10.27 3.73
C LYS A 166 7.83 8.92 3.02
N THR A 167 6.90 8.64 2.11
CA THR A 167 6.87 7.33 1.42
C THR A 167 8.07 7.14 0.52
N ALA A 168 8.49 8.16 -0.23
CA ALA A 168 9.69 8.09 -1.06
C ALA A 168 10.95 7.78 -0.23
N THR A 169 11.17 8.51 0.87
CA THR A 169 12.29 8.30 1.78
C THR A 169 12.25 6.90 2.41
N GLN A 170 11.06 6.42 2.78
CA GLN A 170 10.87 5.08 3.36
C GLN A 170 11.19 3.96 2.36
N MET A 171 10.68 4.04 1.14
CA MET A 171 10.91 3.01 0.13
C MET A 171 12.39 2.93 -0.26
N VAL A 172 13.05 4.08 -0.40
CA VAL A 172 14.50 4.13 -0.67
C VAL A 172 15.29 3.54 0.51
N ALA A 173 14.91 3.86 1.76
CA ALA A 173 15.55 3.30 2.94
C ALA A 173 15.45 1.76 2.95
N LEU A 174 14.26 1.22 2.68
CA LEU A 174 14.03 -0.23 2.65
C LEU A 174 14.80 -0.93 1.52
N ILE A 175 14.86 -0.34 0.32
CA ILE A 175 15.65 -0.89 -0.79
C ILE A 175 17.13 -0.97 -0.42
N ILE A 176 17.68 0.11 0.16
CA ILE A 176 19.09 0.15 0.58
C ILE A 176 19.37 -0.89 1.67
N LEU A 177 18.50 -0.99 2.68
CA LEU A 177 18.66 -1.93 3.79
C LEU A 177 18.53 -3.39 3.33
N LEU A 178 17.61 -3.69 2.41
CA LEU A 178 17.51 -5.02 1.82
C LEU A 178 18.73 -5.36 0.96
N ALA A 179 19.17 -4.44 0.10
CA ALA A 179 20.30 -4.64 -0.82
C ALA A 179 21.62 -4.89 -0.11
N THR A 180 21.77 -4.32 1.10
CA THR A 180 23.02 -4.40 1.87
C THR A 180 23.06 -5.53 2.89
N ARG A 181 21.99 -6.35 2.98
CA ARG A 181 21.82 -7.39 4.01
C ARG A 181 22.91 -8.47 4.02
N ASP A 182 23.09 -9.20 2.93
CA ASP A 182 24.05 -10.32 2.87
C ASP A 182 25.29 -9.98 2.02
N CYS A 183 25.63 -8.69 1.88
CA CYS A 183 26.83 -8.29 1.16
C CYS A 183 28.06 -8.72 1.98
N SER A 184 28.46 -9.99 1.77
CA SER A 184 29.31 -10.88 2.59
C SER A 184 30.74 -10.42 2.87
N ARG A 185 31.12 -9.16 2.61
CA ARG A 185 32.44 -8.58 2.95
C ARG A 185 32.35 -7.07 3.16
N GLY A 186 31.36 -6.61 3.91
CA GLY A 186 31.17 -5.19 4.14
C GLY A 186 30.73 -4.48 2.85
N GLY A 187 29.43 -4.56 2.54
CA GLY A 187 28.83 -3.46 1.80
C GLY A 187 29.24 -2.14 2.47
N PRO A 188 29.44 -1.03 1.73
CA PRO A 188 30.02 0.17 2.30
C PRO A 188 29.28 0.50 3.60
N ALA A 189 29.97 0.51 4.75
CA ALA A 189 29.31 0.77 6.04
C ALA A 189 28.53 2.10 6.00
N ILE A 190 28.98 3.00 5.13
CA ILE A 190 28.34 4.25 4.73
C ILE A 190 26.94 4.02 4.14
N LEU A 191 26.76 3.01 3.28
CA LEU A 191 25.49 2.71 2.61
C LEU A 191 24.48 2.05 3.57
N VAL A 192 24.95 1.17 4.45
CA VAL A 192 24.09 0.61 5.52
C VAL A 192 23.69 1.71 6.49
N GLY A 193 24.66 2.50 6.95
CA GLY A 193 24.43 3.64 7.82
C GLY A 193 23.50 4.67 7.20
N SER A 194 23.64 4.95 5.90
CA SER A 194 22.73 5.85 5.20
C SER A 194 21.31 5.30 5.16
N GLY A 195 21.11 4.00 4.92
CA GLY A 195 19.79 3.36 4.99
C GLY A 195 19.13 3.49 6.36
N VAL A 196 19.88 3.26 7.45
CA VAL A 196 19.38 3.44 8.82
C VAL A 196 19.05 4.90 9.11
N VAL A 197 19.93 5.84 8.76
CA VAL A 197 19.68 7.28 8.92
C VAL A 197 18.44 7.70 8.14
N LEU A 198 18.28 7.22 6.91
CA LEU A 198 17.12 7.51 6.07
C LEU A 198 15.83 6.96 6.69
N LEU A 199 15.89 5.80 7.34
CA LEU A 199 14.77 5.21 8.06
C LEU A 199 14.39 6.04 9.30
N TYR A 200 15.37 6.54 10.05
CA TYR A 200 15.13 7.49 11.15
C TYR A 200 14.54 8.82 10.66
N ILE A 201 15.05 9.37 9.56
CA ILE A 201 14.49 10.55 8.90
C ILE A 201 13.03 10.27 8.51
N SER A 202 12.75 9.12 7.91
CA SER A 202 11.39 8.71 7.57
C SER A 202 10.47 8.59 8.80
N ALA A 203 10.96 8.01 9.90
CA ALA A 203 10.22 7.94 11.16
C ALA A 203 9.94 9.34 11.74
N GLY A 204 10.91 10.26 11.68
CA GLY A 204 10.75 11.65 12.07
C GLY A 204 9.72 12.39 11.21
N LEU A 205 9.82 12.28 9.88
CA LEU A 205 8.83 12.83 8.94
C LEU A 205 7.43 12.25 9.18
N SER A 206 7.35 10.95 9.49
CA SER A 206 6.11 10.25 9.80
C SER A 206 5.42 10.84 11.02
N LEU A 207 6.18 11.07 12.08
CA LEU A 207 5.69 11.62 13.33
C LEU A 207 5.33 13.11 13.19
N TRP A 208 6.14 13.88 12.49
CA TRP A 208 5.84 15.28 12.19
C TRP A 208 4.53 15.42 11.42
N SER A 209 4.37 14.60 10.37
CA SER A 209 3.13 14.54 9.60
C SER A 209 1.94 14.17 10.46
N PHE A 210 2.12 13.28 11.45
CA PHE A 210 1.09 12.93 12.43
C PHE A 210 0.68 14.08 13.33
N VAL A 211 1.64 14.80 13.90
CA VAL A 211 1.37 15.96 14.76
C VAL A 211 0.63 17.06 13.99
N VAL A 212 1.08 17.39 12.77
CA VAL A 212 0.42 18.39 11.93
C VAL A 212 -1.03 17.99 11.67
N TYR A 213 -1.26 16.73 11.30
CA TYR A 213 -2.59 16.23 10.99
C TYR A 213 -3.54 16.33 12.19
N THR A 214 -3.13 15.82 13.36
CA THR A 214 -3.97 15.87 14.57
C THR A 214 -4.25 17.31 15.00
N ARG A 215 -3.28 18.23 14.87
CA ARG A 215 -3.48 19.65 15.16
C ARG A 215 -4.53 20.29 14.26
N GLU A 216 -4.51 19.99 12.97
CA GLU A 216 -5.48 20.56 12.04
C GLU A 216 -6.89 20.02 12.30
N ILE A 217 -7.04 18.74 12.63
CA ILE A 217 -8.33 18.17 13.09
C ILE A 217 -8.85 18.89 14.33
N CYS A 218 -8.00 19.05 15.35
CA CYS A 218 -8.39 19.73 16.59
C CYS A 218 -8.83 21.19 16.33
N LYS A 219 -8.18 21.90 15.39
CA LYS A 219 -8.58 23.25 15.01
C LYS A 219 -9.95 23.29 14.34
N VAL A 220 -10.25 22.35 13.44
CA VAL A 220 -11.55 22.28 12.76
C VAL A 220 -12.66 21.94 13.74
N LEU A 221 -12.46 20.95 14.62
CA LEU A 221 -13.40 20.60 15.69
C LEU A 221 -13.71 21.79 16.59
N ARG A 222 -12.69 22.58 16.97
CA ARG A 222 -12.86 23.77 17.82
C ARG A 222 -13.58 24.92 17.11
N ARG A 223 -13.62 24.96 15.78
CA ARG A 223 -14.39 25.96 15.01
C ARG A 223 -15.85 25.56 14.75
N SER A 224 -16.22 24.31 15.03
CA SER A 224 -17.58 23.79 14.86
C SER A 224 -18.40 23.77 16.16
N GLN A 225 -17.82 24.19 17.28
CA GLN A 225 -18.52 24.53 18.52
C GLN A 225 -18.57 26.05 18.67
#